data_AF-A0A914MFW0-F1
#
_entry.id   AF-A0A914MFW0-F1
#
_cell.length_a   1.000
_cell.length_b   1.000
_cell.length_c   1.000
_cell.angle_alpha   90.00
_cell.angle_beta   90.00
_cell.angle_gamma   90.00
#
_symmetry.space_group_name_H-M   'P 1'
#
loop_
_entity.id
_entity.type
_entity.pdbx_description
1 polymer ?
#
loop_
_entity_poly.entity_id
_entity_poly.type
_entity_poly.pdbx_seq_one_letter_code
_entity_poly.pdbx_strand_id
1 'polypeptide(L)'
;MVRINYLDGLKECVPVKWPPPTILMWNKMFGASLAESLINYNNNTHCSYKCIYTDNRSLEQQASLLVFHIRDNLDKMPEHRTPQQLYTFFILESPPHTWGLGRDVPPDFFNITMTYRADSDVHYPYDMFEEYTEKDLENGLVTYDQIWTEDEIDNKIEAKDKLALQFVSNCNTKSLRELYVNKLKNLTQITQIGTCLDGKRVCDKECADKLIDSHHFYFAFENSVCVNYVTEKFWKLKKLIVPVVLSRKIFKGLNIPDDSFIAADDFKSPKDLVSFLEKLAADKNRYKR
;
A
#
# COMPACT_ATOMS: atom_id res chain seq x y z
N MET A 1 -11.26 -3.11 -17.59
CA MET A 1 -10.12 -3.86 -17.01
C MET A 1 -9.41 -2.93 -16.04
N VAL A 2 -8.87 -3.46 -14.95
CA VAL A 2 -8.34 -2.64 -13.85
C VAL A 2 -6.87 -3.00 -13.62
N ARG A 3 -5.99 -2.00 -13.59
CA ARG A 3 -4.57 -2.16 -13.27
C ARG A 3 -4.31 -1.71 -11.84
N ILE A 4 -3.25 -2.22 -11.23
CA ILE A 4 -2.76 -1.77 -9.92
C ILE A 4 -1.57 -0.85 -10.16
N ASN A 5 -1.70 0.41 -9.75
CA ASN A 5 -0.78 1.48 -10.05
C ASN A 5 -0.32 2.26 -8.83
N TYR A 6 0.96 2.62 -8.86
CA TYR A 6 1.50 3.65 -8.00
C TYR A 6 1.17 5.02 -8.62
N LEU A 7 0.27 5.76 -7.95
CA LEU A 7 0.10 7.21 -8.06
C LEU A 7 -0.32 7.78 -9.43
N ASP A 8 -1.45 7.37 -10.02
CA ASP A 8 -2.04 8.13 -11.14
C ASP A 8 -3.39 8.75 -10.71
N GLY A 9 -3.27 9.90 -10.04
CA GLY A 9 -4.38 10.58 -9.35
C GLY A 9 -4.76 11.96 -9.88
N LEU A 10 -4.33 12.39 -11.07
CA LEU A 10 -4.72 13.71 -11.62
C LEU A 10 -4.99 13.64 -13.13
N LYS A 11 -6.26 13.37 -13.51
CA LYS A 11 -6.71 13.27 -14.92
C LYS A 11 -6.97 14.61 -15.63
N GLU A 12 -6.64 15.76 -15.04
CA GLU A 12 -6.64 17.05 -15.76
C GLU A 12 -5.42 17.90 -15.38
N CYS A 13 -4.43 17.95 -16.27
CA CYS A 13 -3.20 18.70 -16.07
C CYS A 13 -3.29 20.09 -16.74
N VAL A 14 -3.43 21.15 -15.96
CA VAL A 14 -3.38 22.56 -16.41
C VAL A 14 -1.92 23.00 -16.59
N PRO A 15 -1.56 23.85 -17.58
CA PRO A 15 -0.16 24.15 -17.92
C PRO A 15 0.70 24.74 -16.79
N VAL A 16 2.00 24.42 -16.85
CA VAL A 16 3.08 24.80 -15.94
C VAL A 16 3.16 26.31 -15.70
N LYS A 17 3.17 26.75 -14.44
CA LYS A 17 3.69 28.06 -14.05
C LYS A 17 5.20 27.97 -13.90
N TRP A 18 5.94 28.77 -14.65
CA TRP A 18 7.39 28.92 -14.49
C TRP A 18 7.69 30.02 -13.46
N PRO A 19 8.68 29.81 -12.56
CA PRO A 19 9.45 28.58 -12.35
C PRO A 19 8.64 27.46 -11.66
N PRO A 20 8.98 26.17 -11.89
CA PRO A 20 8.31 25.04 -11.25
C PRO A 20 8.47 25.11 -9.72
N PRO A 21 7.45 24.69 -8.94
CA PRO A 21 7.52 24.72 -7.49
C PRO A 21 8.57 23.74 -6.95
N THR A 22 9.29 24.18 -5.92
CA THR A 22 10.23 23.35 -5.17
C THR A 22 9.50 22.66 -4.01
N ILE A 23 9.60 21.34 -3.96
CA ILE A 23 9.02 20.47 -2.94
C ILE A 23 10.17 19.86 -2.13
N LEU A 24 10.29 20.26 -0.87
CA LEU A 24 11.39 19.88 0.01
C LEU A 24 10.94 18.81 1.00
N MET A 25 11.64 17.68 1.04
CA MET A 25 11.41 16.67 2.08
C MET A 25 12.26 17.04 3.29
N TRP A 26 11.60 17.33 4.41
CA TRP A 26 12.28 17.79 5.61
C TRP A 26 13.15 16.69 6.21
N ASN A 27 12.63 15.48 6.23
CA ASN A 27 13.25 14.29 6.77
C ASN A 27 12.99 13.08 5.87
N LYS A 28 13.73 12.01 6.12
CA LYS A 28 13.57 10.74 5.41
C LYS A 28 12.29 10.04 5.85
N MET A 29 11.68 9.29 4.93
CA MET A 29 10.55 8.41 5.22
C MET A 29 11.09 6.99 5.49
N PHE A 30 11.03 6.53 6.74
CA PHE A 30 11.56 5.24 7.19
C PHE A 30 13.02 5.01 6.75
N GLY A 31 13.83 6.07 6.78
CA GLY A 31 15.24 6.04 6.35
C GLY A 31 15.49 6.16 4.84
N ALA A 32 14.43 6.24 4.01
CA ALA A 32 14.54 6.42 2.56
C ALA A 32 14.25 7.87 2.12
N SER A 33 14.84 8.30 0.99
CA SER A 33 14.54 9.60 0.38
C SER A 33 13.23 9.52 -0.41
N LEU A 34 12.24 10.31 0.01
CA LEU A 34 11.02 10.49 -0.77
C LEU A 34 11.29 11.34 -2.02
N ALA A 35 12.21 12.30 -1.97
CA ALA A 35 12.57 13.12 -3.12
C ALA A 35 13.15 12.28 -4.25
N GLU A 36 14.10 11.37 -3.97
CA GLU A 36 14.66 10.45 -4.96
C GLU A 36 13.57 9.56 -5.58
N SER A 37 12.65 9.06 -4.75
CA SER A 37 11.54 8.24 -5.20
C SER A 37 10.63 8.98 -6.18
N LEU A 38 10.31 10.24 -5.89
CA LEU A 38 9.48 11.11 -6.74
C LEU A 38 10.20 11.55 -8.02
N ILE A 39 11.52 11.80 -7.96
CA ILE A 39 12.33 12.10 -9.16
C ILE A 39 12.33 10.90 -10.11
N ASN A 40 12.58 9.70 -9.59
CA ASN A 40 12.56 8.47 -10.40
C ASN A 40 11.19 8.23 -11.01
N TYR A 41 10.12 8.47 -10.24
CA TYR A 41 8.76 8.37 -10.75
C TYR A 41 8.48 9.38 -11.87
N ASN A 42 8.83 10.66 -11.69
CA ASN A 42 8.60 11.71 -12.70
C ASN A 42 9.45 11.54 -13.96
N ASN A 43 10.60 10.87 -13.87
CA ASN A 43 11.41 10.53 -15.05
C ASN A 43 10.79 9.38 -15.87
N ASN A 44 10.02 8.51 -15.20
CA ASN A 44 9.40 7.33 -15.79
C ASN A 44 7.91 7.54 -16.14
N THR A 45 7.36 8.74 -15.90
CA THR A 45 5.97 9.07 -16.21
C THR A 45 5.86 10.28 -17.13
N HIS A 46 4.85 10.25 -18.00
CA HIS A 46 4.54 11.37 -18.88
C HIS A 46 3.70 12.44 -18.16
N CYS A 47 4.19 12.94 -17.02
CA CYS A 47 3.53 14.03 -16.31
C CYS A 47 3.93 15.39 -16.89
N SER A 48 2.93 16.16 -17.35
CA SER A 48 3.13 17.52 -17.87
C SER A 48 3.48 18.53 -16.76
N TYR A 49 3.21 18.21 -15.50
CA TYR A 49 3.65 19.01 -14.36
C TYR A 49 5.13 18.74 -14.05
N LYS A 50 5.90 19.82 -13.86
CA LYS A 50 7.28 19.73 -13.41
C LYS A 50 7.38 20.33 -12.01
N CYS A 51 7.87 19.54 -11.06
CA CYS A 51 8.22 19.96 -9.72
C CYS A 51 9.70 19.66 -9.48
N ILE A 52 10.36 20.46 -8.65
CA ILE A 52 11.73 20.19 -8.19
C ILE A 52 11.61 19.50 -6.83
N TYR A 53 12.01 18.24 -6.72
CA TYR A 53 12.06 17.54 -5.43
C TYR A 53 13.47 17.58 -4.85
N THR A 54 13.60 17.81 -3.55
CA THR A 54 14.91 17.88 -2.90
C THR A 54 14.84 17.49 -1.42
N ASP A 55 15.91 16.90 -0.91
CA ASP A 55 16.15 16.73 0.54
C ASP A 55 17.07 17.84 1.09
N ASN A 56 17.51 18.78 0.25
CA ASN A 56 18.46 19.82 0.65
C ASN A 56 17.76 20.93 1.45
N ARG A 57 17.87 20.85 2.79
CA ARG A 57 17.35 21.86 3.73
C ARG A 57 17.85 23.28 3.47
N SER A 58 18.97 23.50 2.76
CA SER A 58 19.41 24.86 2.41
C SER A 58 18.46 25.58 1.45
N LEU A 59 17.53 24.86 0.82
CA LEU A 59 16.51 25.40 -0.08
C LEU A 59 15.18 25.68 0.64
N GLU A 60 15.13 25.57 1.97
CA GLU A 60 13.93 25.80 2.79
C GLU A 60 13.16 27.06 2.38
N GLN A 61 13.81 28.22 2.37
CA GLN A 61 13.18 29.52 2.08
C GLN A 61 12.68 29.66 0.63
N GLN A 62 13.15 28.81 -0.29
CA GLN A 62 12.73 28.79 -1.70
C GLN A 62 11.66 27.71 -1.96
N ALA A 63 11.49 26.77 -1.04
CA ALA A 63 10.51 25.69 -1.18
C ALA A 63 9.10 26.25 -1.08
N SER A 64 8.23 25.84 -2.00
CA SER A 64 6.79 26.14 -1.95
C SER A 64 6.07 25.20 -0.99
N LEU A 65 6.58 23.98 -0.82
CA LEU A 65 6.00 22.95 0.01
C LEU A 65 7.09 22.18 0.75
N LEU A 66 6.91 21.99 2.06
CA LEU A 66 7.80 21.20 2.91
C LEU A 66 7.04 19.97 3.40
N VAL A 67 7.56 18.78 3.13
CA VAL A 67 6.97 17.50 3.53
C VAL A 67 7.67 16.97 4.76
N PHE A 68 6.91 16.75 5.83
CA PHE A 68 7.41 16.20 7.08
C PHE A 68 6.84 14.81 7.26
N HIS A 69 7.67 13.79 7.09
CA HIS A 69 7.28 12.43 7.48
C HIS A 69 7.31 12.35 9.01
N ILE A 70 6.14 12.47 9.62
CA ILE A 70 6.05 12.74 11.05
C ILE A 70 6.55 11.57 11.90
N ARG A 71 6.50 10.33 11.39
CA ARG A 71 6.91 9.11 12.12
C ARG A 71 8.41 9.04 12.35
N ASP A 72 9.18 9.74 11.52
CA ASP A 72 10.63 9.87 11.65
C ASP A 72 11.02 11.09 12.48
N ASN A 73 12.31 11.19 12.80
CA ASN A 73 12.83 12.26 13.61
C ASN A 73 12.54 13.65 12.98
N LEU A 74 11.94 14.54 13.79
CA LEU A 74 11.57 15.91 13.45
C LEU A 74 12.58 16.94 13.98
N ASP A 75 13.80 16.52 14.29
CA ASP A 75 14.83 17.42 14.82
C ASP A 75 15.07 18.67 13.95
N LYS A 76 15.16 19.80 14.65
CA LYS A 76 15.41 21.15 14.14
C LYS A 76 14.32 21.66 13.20
N MET A 77 13.04 21.58 13.57
CA MET A 77 11.94 22.12 12.77
C MET A 77 12.20 23.58 12.33
N PRO A 78 11.77 23.98 11.13
CA PRO A 78 11.84 25.39 10.70
C PRO A 78 11.22 26.32 11.74
N GLU A 79 11.93 27.38 12.09
CA GLU A 79 11.45 28.37 13.08
C GLU A 79 10.41 29.31 12.47
N HIS A 80 10.46 29.55 11.15
CA HIS A 80 9.60 30.51 10.47
C HIS A 80 9.08 29.96 9.13
N ARG A 81 7.75 29.90 9.01
CA ARG A 81 7.04 29.60 7.76
C ARG A 81 6.67 30.89 7.05
N THR A 82 7.04 31.04 5.78
CA THR A 82 6.56 32.18 4.97
C THR A 82 5.08 32.00 4.60
N PRO A 83 4.32 33.08 4.36
CA PRO A 83 2.90 32.96 3.99
C PRO A 83 2.65 32.17 2.69
N GLN A 84 3.66 31.98 1.85
CA GLN A 84 3.59 31.26 0.58
C GLN A 84 3.95 29.78 0.71
N GLN A 85 4.42 29.34 1.88
CA GLN A 85 4.82 27.95 2.14
C GLN A 85 3.67 27.12 2.70
N LEU A 86 3.57 25.89 2.21
CA LEU A 86 2.73 24.86 2.79
C LEU A 86 3.58 23.84 3.55
N TYR A 87 3.22 23.57 4.80
CA TYR A 87 3.84 22.49 5.59
C TYR A 87 2.92 21.28 5.60
N THR A 88 3.43 20.14 5.16
CA THR A 88 2.66 18.91 4.97
C THR A 88 2.89 17.91 6.08
N PHE A 89 1.81 17.51 6.74
CA PHE A 89 1.76 16.38 7.64
C PHE A 89 1.75 15.09 6.80
N PHE A 90 2.87 14.40 6.70
CA PHE A 90 2.97 13.16 5.93
C PHE A 90 3.08 11.93 6.82
N ILE A 91 2.16 10.97 6.63
CA ILE A 91 2.22 9.68 7.33
C ILE A 91 1.57 8.53 6.56
N LEU A 92 2.23 7.38 6.57
CA LEU A 92 1.69 6.12 6.06
C LEU A 92 1.43 5.05 7.12
N GLU A 93 1.79 5.31 8.38
CA GLU A 93 1.52 4.41 9.49
C GLU A 93 0.13 4.66 10.12
N SER A 94 -0.51 3.58 10.57
CA SER A 94 -1.84 3.61 11.17
C SER A 94 -1.89 4.30 12.54
N PRO A 95 -2.99 4.99 12.93
CA PRO A 95 -3.12 5.66 14.22
C PRO A 95 -2.75 4.83 15.45
N PRO A 96 -3.04 3.51 15.52
CA PRO A 96 -2.64 2.70 16.67
C PRO A 96 -1.14 2.38 16.72
N HIS A 97 -0.35 2.72 15.70
CA HIS A 97 1.11 2.53 15.61
C HIS A 97 1.89 3.86 15.58
N THR A 98 1.21 4.97 15.88
CA THR A 98 1.75 6.34 15.85
C THR A 98 1.91 6.97 17.24
N TRP A 99 2.37 6.16 18.20
CA TRP A 99 2.52 6.57 19.60
C TRP A 99 3.48 7.74 19.76
N GLY A 100 3.04 8.77 20.48
CA GLY A 100 3.88 9.92 20.80
C GLY A 100 4.09 10.90 19.64
N LEU A 101 3.38 10.71 18.53
CA LEU A 101 3.49 11.60 17.39
C LEU A 101 3.00 13.01 17.69
N GLY A 102 3.74 14.00 17.18
CA GLY A 102 3.36 15.40 17.25
C GLY A 102 3.50 16.06 18.61
N ARG A 103 4.02 15.38 19.65
CA ARG A 103 4.21 15.99 20.98
C ARG A 103 5.09 17.23 20.96
N ASP A 104 6.12 17.19 20.11
CA ASP A 104 7.11 18.27 19.97
C ASP A 104 6.80 19.16 18.75
N VAL A 105 5.64 18.98 18.12
CA VAL A 105 5.22 19.82 17.00
C VAL A 105 4.39 20.99 17.54
N PRO A 106 4.71 22.24 17.18
CA PRO A 106 3.91 23.39 17.57
C PRO A 106 2.45 23.27 17.12
N PRO A 107 1.49 23.87 17.84
CA PRO A 107 0.13 24.04 17.34
C PRO A 107 0.12 24.71 15.96
N ASP A 108 -0.85 24.36 15.12
CA ASP A 108 -1.08 24.96 13.79
C ASP A 108 0.13 24.94 12.83
N PHE A 109 1.02 23.96 13.04
CA PHE A 109 2.26 23.83 12.27
C PHE A 109 2.05 23.31 10.84
N PHE A 110 1.04 22.46 10.60
CA PHE A 110 0.78 21.90 9.27
C PHE A 110 -0.43 22.56 8.61
N ASN A 111 -0.35 22.78 7.30
CA ASN A 111 -1.44 23.34 6.49
C ASN A 111 -2.19 22.26 5.72
N ILE A 112 -1.51 21.19 5.33
CA ILE A 112 -2.06 20.14 4.47
C ILE A 112 -1.66 18.76 4.99
N THR A 113 -2.52 17.79 4.75
CA THR A 113 -2.33 16.39 5.11
C THR A 113 -2.03 15.56 3.87
N MET A 114 -1.02 14.70 3.97
CA MET A 114 -0.70 13.70 2.96
C MET A 114 -0.69 12.34 3.65
N THR A 115 -1.72 11.51 3.44
CA THR A 115 -1.83 10.22 4.12
C THR A 115 -2.51 9.18 3.24
N TYR A 116 -2.55 7.93 3.70
CA TYR A 116 -3.29 6.86 3.03
C TYR A 116 -4.82 7.03 3.08
N ARG A 117 -5.37 7.94 3.89
CA ARG A 117 -6.82 8.13 3.94
C ARG A 117 -7.34 8.86 2.71
N ALA A 118 -8.51 8.45 2.21
CA ALA A 118 -9.13 9.06 1.04
C ALA A 118 -9.61 10.51 1.28
N ASP A 119 -9.72 10.93 2.54
CA ASP A 119 -10.13 12.28 2.93
C ASP A 119 -8.97 13.21 3.33
N SER A 120 -7.72 12.84 3.00
CA SER A 120 -6.57 13.74 3.14
C SER A 120 -6.53 14.77 2.02
N ASP A 121 -5.93 15.95 2.26
CA ASP A 121 -5.76 16.98 1.24
C ASP A 121 -4.99 16.44 0.02
N VAL A 122 -4.00 15.59 0.28
CA VAL A 122 -3.30 14.78 -0.71
C VAL A 122 -3.45 13.30 -0.35
N HIS A 123 -4.24 12.57 -1.12
CA HIS A 123 -4.37 11.12 -0.97
C HIS A 123 -3.10 10.42 -1.47
N TYR A 124 -2.39 9.73 -0.58
CA TYR A 124 -1.17 8.98 -0.87
C TYR A 124 -1.31 7.54 -0.34
N PRO A 125 -2.05 6.67 -1.04
CA PRO A 125 -2.20 5.28 -0.65
C PRO A 125 -0.93 4.47 -0.96
N TYR A 126 -0.85 3.24 -0.44
CA TYR A 126 0.24 2.32 -0.79
C TYR A 126 0.17 1.85 -2.24
N ASP A 127 -1.01 1.87 -2.84
CA ASP A 127 -1.30 1.54 -4.23
C ASP A 127 -2.77 1.89 -4.51
N MET A 128 -3.17 1.86 -5.77
CA MET A 128 -4.56 2.06 -6.17
C MET A 128 -4.91 1.26 -7.42
N PHE A 129 -6.21 0.96 -7.56
CA PHE A 129 -6.75 0.43 -8.80
C PHE A 129 -7.08 1.56 -9.75
N GLU A 130 -6.67 1.41 -11.00
CA GLU A 130 -6.91 2.39 -12.04
C GLU A 130 -7.55 1.74 -13.25
N GLU A 131 -8.64 2.35 -13.70
CA GLU A 131 -9.26 2.02 -14.97
C GLU A 131 -8.43 2.59 -16.10
N TYR A 132 -8.13 1.73 -17.07
CA TYR A 132 -7.49 2.09 -18.32
C TYR A 132 -8.42 1.82 -19.50
N THR A 133 -8.17 2.56 -20.58
CA THR A 133 -8.88 2.47 -21.86
C THR A 133 -7.95 1.90 -22.94
N GLU A 134 -8.52 1.47 -24.07
CA GLU A 134 -7.72 1.06 -25.24
C GLU A 134 -6.79 2.19 -25.71
N LYS A 135 -7.26 3.44 -25.62
CA LYS A 135 -6.46 4.62 -25.94
C LYS A 135 -5.25 4.78 -25.01
N ASP A 136 -5.35 4.37 -23.75
CA ASP A 136 -4.21 4.40 -22.81
C ASP A 136 -3.15 3.36 -23.20
N LEU A 137 -3.55 2.21 -23.76
CA LEU A 137 -2.64 1.21 -24.33
C LEU A 137 -1.97 1.75 -25.60
N GLU A 138 -2.75 2.34 -26.51
CA GLU A 138 -2.24 2.92 -27.77
C GLU A 138 -1.22 4.03 -27.51
N ASN A 139 -1.44 4.84 -26.48
CA ASN A 139 -0.53 5.92 -26.08
C ASN A 139 0.67 5.44 -25.25
N GLY A 140 0.78 4.13 -24.97
CA GLY A 140 1.86 3.55 -24.17
C GLY A 140 1.85 3.98 -22.70
N LEU A 141 0.71 4.46 -22.18
CA LEU A 141 0.54 4.81 -20.76
C LEU A 141 0.35 3.56 -19.89
N VAL A 142 -0.14 2.48 -20.51
CA VAL A 142 -0.16 1.13 -19.94
C VAL A 142 0.63 0.22 -20.86
N THR A 143 1.59 -0.52 -20.30
CA THR A 143 2.42 -1.44 -21.05
C THR A 143 1.88 -2.87 -20.92
N TYR A 144 1.96 -3.67 -21.98
CA TYR A 144 1.34 -5.01 -22.02
C TYR A 144 1.88 -5.98 -20.96
N ASP A 145 3.10 -5.78 -20.46
CA ASP A 145 3.69 -6.51 -19.32
C ASP A 145 2.97 -6.25 -17.97
N GLN A 146 2.00 -5.34 -17.94
CA GLN A 146 1.15 -5.04 -16.78
C GLN A 146 -0.23 -5.69 -16.86
N ILE A 147 -0.50 -6.45 -17.93
CA ILE A 147 -1.76 -7.15 -18.16
C ILE A 147 -1.45 -8.63 -18.21
N TRP A 148 -2.06 -9.41 -17.32
CA TRP A 148 -1.93 -10.86 -17.38
C TRP A 148 -2.76 -11.42 -18.52
N THR A 149 -2.14 -12.30 -19.31
CA THR A 149 -2.84 -13.13 -20.28
C THR A 149 -3.61 -14.24 -19.59
N GLU A 150 -4.64 -14.76 -20.24
CA GLU A 150 -5.41 -15.91 -19.74
C GLU A 150 -4.49 -17.12 -19.46
N ASP A 151 -3.51 -17.38 -20.35
CA ASP A 151 -2.54 -18.47 -20.18
C ASP A 151 -1.61 -18.25 -18.97
N GLU A 152 -1.16 -17.02 -18.71
CA GLU A 152 -0.36 -16.71 -17.52
C GLU A 152 -1.16 -16.93 -16.24
N ILE A 153 -2.44 -16.51 -16.24
CA ILE A 153 -3.35 -16.73 -15.11
C ILE A 153 -3.54 -18.23 -14.89
N ASP A 154 -3.86 -18.99 -15.94
CA ASP A 154 -4.09 -20.43 -15.84
C ASP A 154 -2.83 -21.16 -15.34
N ASN A 155 -1.66 -20.87 -15.91
CA ASN A 155 -0.40 -21.45 -15.45
C ASN A 155 -0.09 -21.12 -13.98
N LYS A 156 -0.38 -19.88 -13.54
CA LYS A 156 -0.23 -19.46 -12.14
C LYS A 156 -1.20 -20.19 -11.22
N ILE A 157 -2.43 -20.44 -11.66
CA ILE A 157 -3.44 -21.17 -10.88
C ILE A 157 -3.04 -22.65 -10.77
N GLU A 158 -2.61 -23.27 -11.86
CA GLU A 158 -2.19 -24.69 -11.89
C GLU A 158 -0.99 -24.97 -10.98
N ALA A 159 -0.11 -23.99 -10.77
CA ALA A 159 1.05 -24.13 -9.90
C ALA A 159 0.73 -24.09 -8.39
N LYS A 160 -0.51 -23.74 -8.00
CA LYS A 160 -0.89 -23.57 -6.59
C LYS A 160 -1.35 -24.89 -6.00
N ASP A 161 -0.69 -25.32 -4.93
CA ASP A 161 -0.98 -26.58 -4.22
C ASP A 161 -1.25 -26.38 -2.72
N LYS A 162 -0.93 -25.20 -2.18
CA LYS A 162 -1.12 -24.88 -0.77
C LYS A 162 -2.26 -23.89 -0.58
N LEU A 163 -2.93 -24.00 0.57
CA LEU A 163 -4.14 -23.21 0.83
C LEU A 163 -3.79 -21.74 1.11
N ALA A 164 -3.09 -21.45 2.21
CA ALA A 164 -2.91 -20.07 2.68
C ALA A 164 -1.49 -19.75 3.16
N LEU A 165 -1.03 -18.55 2.84
CA LEU A 165 0.27 -17.99 3.17
C LEU A 165 0.13 -16.72 4.01
N GLN A 166 1.03 -16.52 4.97
CA GLN A 166 1.18 -15.25 5.67
C GLN A 166 2.66 -14.93 5.95
N PHE A 167 3.09 -13.72 5.53
CA PHE A 167 4.34 -13.12 6.00
C PHE A 167 4.04 -12.22 7.20
N VAL A 168 4.70 -12.42 8.34
CA VAL A 168 4.42 -11.69 9.57
C VAL A 168 5.67 -11.43 10.40
N SER A 169 5.91 -10.16 10.73
CA SER A 169 7.03 -9.73 11.58
C SER A 169 6.62 -8.92 12.81
N ASN A 170 5.40 -8.37 12.83
CA ASN A 170 4.82 -7.69 13.98
C ASN A 170 3.81 -8.62 14.69
N CYS A 171 4.15 -9.02 15.91
CA CYS A 171 3.53 -10.14 16.63
C CYS A 171 2.55 -9.71 17.73
N ASN A 172 2.48 -8.42 18.00
CA ASN A 172 1.55 -7.85 18.98
C ASN A 172 0.87 -6.65 18.32
N THR A 173 -0.33 -6.90 17.79
CA THR A 173 -0.99 -5.95 16.91
C THR A 173 -2.31 -5.47 17.48
N LYS A 174 -2.72 -4.25 17.11
CA LYS A 174 -3.98 -3.68 17.57
C LYS A 174 -5.18 -4.30 16.87
N SER A 175 -4.97 -4.91 15.70
CA SER A 175 -5.98 -5.75 15.04
C SER A 175 -6.17 -7.12 15.69
N LEU A 176 -5.29 -7.55 16.60
CA LEU A 176 -5.28 -8.89 17.19
C LEU A 176 -5.22 -10.02 16.14
N ARG A 177 -4.62 -9.74 14.97
CA ARG A 177 -4.58 -10.67 13.84
C ARG A 177 -3.93 -12.00 14.21
N GLU A 178 -2.98 -11.99 15.13
CA GLU A 178 -2.30 -13.18 15.63
C GLU A 178 -3.26 -14.16 16.30
N LEU A 179 -4.24 -13.67 17.07
CA LEU A 179 -5.25 -14.52 17.72
C LEU A 179 -6.18 -15.15 16.68
N TYR A 180 -6.54 -14.39 15.64
CA TYR A 180 -7.39 -14.88 14.56
C TYR A 180 -6.67 -15.96 13.73
N VAL A 181 -5.41 -15.70 13.34
CA VAL A 181 -4.59 -16.69 12.61
C VAL A 181 -4.36 -17.95 13.43
N ASN A 182 -4.13 -17.84 14.75
CA ASN A 182 -3.99 -19.01 15.62
C ASN A 182 -5.26 -19.87 15.64
N LYS A 183 -6.46 -19.25 15.63
CA LYS A 183 -7.71 -20.00 15.47
C LYS A 183 -7.81 -20.70 14.12
N LEU A 184 -7.41 -20.04 13.04
CA LEU A 184 -7.44 -20.63 11.69
C LEU A 184 -6.44 -21.79 11.55
N LYS A 185 -5.26 -21.71 12.17
CA LYS A 185 -4.25 -22.79 12.17
C LYS A 185 -4.72 -24.09 12.82
N ASN A 186 -5.70 -24.01 13.74
CA ASN A 186 -6.31 -25.20 14.33
C ASN A 186 -7.33 -25.87 13.39
N LEU A 187 -7.73 -25.19 12.31
CA LEU A 187 -8.75 -25.65 11.38
C LEU A 187 -8.17 -26.10 10.04
N THR A 188 -7.05 -25.51 9.61
CA THR A 188 -6.40 -25.84 8.34
C THR A 188 -4.91 -25.49 8.36
N GLN A 189 -4.15 -26.00 7.40
CA GLN A 189 -2.73 -25.71 7.28
C GLN A 189 -2.51 -24.31 6.71
N ILE A 190 -1.76 -23.47 7.43
CA ILE A 190 -1.34 -22.13 7.00
C ILE A 190 0.17 -22.07 7.04
N THR A 191 0.78 -21.77 5.89
CA THR A 191 2.21 -21.46 5.82
C THR A 191 2.42 -20.07 6.37
N GLN A 192 3.11 -19.95 7.49
CA GLN A 192 3.49 -18.66 8.05
C GLN A 192 5.01 -18.51 7.98
N ILE A 193 5.49 -17.31 7.70
CA ILE A 193 6.92 -16.98 7.59
C ILE A 193 7.18 -15.63 8.26
N GLY A 194 8.28 -15.52 9.00
CA GLY A 194 8.73 -14.27 9.62
C GLY A 194 9.06 -14.41 11.10
N THR A 195 9.30 -13.28 11.76
CA THR A 195 9.91 -13.22 13.09
C THR A 195 8.96 -13.54 14.24
N CYS A 196 7.66 -13.71 13.97
CA CYS A 196 6.66 -14.12 14.97
C CYS A 196 6.57 -15.62 15.19
N LEU A 197 7.38 -16.40 14.48
CA LEU A 197 7.47 -17.84 14.60
C LEU A 197 8.71 -18.25 15.37
N ASP A 198 8.59 -19.38 16.07
CA ASP A 198 9.73 -20.08 16.64
C ASP A 198 10.72 -20.43 15.52
N GLY A 199 11.99 -20.03 15.70
CA GLY A 199 13.04 -20.22 14.70
C GLY A 199 13.20 -19.10 13.66
N LYS A 200 12.42 -18.00 13.72
CA LYS A 200 12.59 -16.76 12.93
C LYS A 200 12.96 -17.00 11.46
N ARG A 201 12.10 -17.70 10.71
CA ARG A 201 12.34 -17.95 9.29
C ARG A 201 12.23 -16.66 8.49
N VAL A 202 13.37 -16.11 8.08
CA VAL A 202 13.47 -14.98 7.13
C VAL A 202 13.51 -15.54 5.72
N CYS A 203 12.84 -14.85 4.81
CA CYS A 203 12.67 -15.26 3.42
C CYS A 203 13.07 -14.06 2.56
N ASP A 204 14.03 -14.26 1.67
CA ASP A 204 14.42 -13.26 0.69
C ASP A 204 13.35 -13.12 -0.40
N LYS A 205 13.63 -12.29 -1.42
CA LYS A 205 12.67 -12.03 -2.51
C LYS A 205 12.32 -13.31 -3.28
N GLU A 206 13.31 -14.13 -3.63
CA GLU A 206 13.10 -15.34 -4.43
C GLU A 206 12.29 -16.39 -3.64
N CYS A 207 12.64 -16.59 -2.37
CA CYS A 207 11.87 -17.43 -1.46
C CYS A 207 10.42 -16.93 -1.34
N ALA A 208 10.22 -15.61 -1.21
CA ALA A 208 8.89 -15.05 -1.04
C ALA A 208 8.03 -15.23 -2.30
N ASP A 209 8.63 -15.06 -3.48
CA ASP A 209 7.97 -15.23 -4.77
C ASP A 209 7.54 -16.69 -4.98
N LYS A 210 8.41 -17.66 -4.69
CA LYS A 210 8.07 -19.10 -4.75
C LYS A 210 6.93 -19.47 -3.80
N LEU A 211 6.91 -18.87 -2.60
CA LEU A 211 5.81 -19.10 -1.66
C LEU A 211 4.52 -18.48 -2.18
N ILE A 212 4.54 -17.26 -2.69
CA ILE A 212 3.34 -16.64 -3.27
C ILE A 212 2.80 -17.45 -4.45
N ASP A 213 3.68 -17.95 -5.31
CA ASP A 213 3.28 -18.70 -6.49
C ASP A 213 2.67 -20.07 -6.16
N SER A 214 3.08 -20.69 -5.06
CA SER A 214 2.55 -22.00 -4.61
C SER A 214 1.26 -21.94 -3.78
N HIS A 215 0.77 -20.74 -3.40
CA HIS A 215 -0.41 -20.61 -2.53
C HIS A 215 -1.60 -19.95 -3.23
N HIS A 216 -2.79 -20.42 -2.89
CA HIS A 216 -4.07 -19.83 -3.33
C HIS A 216 -4.32 -18.49 -2.64
N PHE A 217 -4.20 -18.47 -1.31
CA PHE A 217 -4.62 -17.31 -0.52
C PHE A 217 -3.45 -16.66 0.20
N TYR A 218 -3.43 -15.33 0.21
CA TYR A 218 -2.53 -14.56 1.06
C TYR A 218 -3.32 -13.88 2.17
N PHE A 219 -3.01 -14.18 3.43
CA PHE A 219 -3.62 -13.51 4.58
C PHE A 219 -3.03 -12.11 4.75
N ALA A 220 -3.59 -11.15 4.02
CA ALA A 220 -3.28 -9.73 4.03
C ALA A 220 -3.85 -9.02 5.28
N PHE A 221 -3.61 -9.60 6.46
CA PHE A 221 -4.12 -9.07 7.72
C PHE A 221 -3.27 -7.90 8.20
N GLU A 222 -3.83 -6.71 8.19
CA GLU A 222 -3.16 -5.52 8.68
C GLU A 222 -2.93 -5.53 10.19
N ASN A 223 -1.93 -4.78 10.65
CA ASN A 223 -1.61 -4.63 12.07
C ASN A 223 -2.68 -3.81 12.84
N SER A 224 -3.53 -3.07 12.11
CA SER A 224 -4.61 -2.23 12.62
C SER A 224 -5.81 -2.30 11.68
N VAL A 225 -7.02 -2.24 12.24
CA VAL A 225 -8.26 -2.15 11.45
C VAL A 225 -8.71 -0.69 11.43
N CYS A 226 -8.15 0.08 10.49
CA CYS A 226 -8.43 1.51 10.31
C CYS A 226 -9.03 1.77 8.93
N VAL A 227 -9.90 2.78 8.83
CA VAL A 227 -10.48 3.21 7.54
C VAL A 227 -9.35 3.54 6.56
N ASN A 228 -9.42 2.96 5.36
CA ASN A 228 -8.46 3.10 4.25
C ASN A 228 -7.03 2.64 4.50
N TYR A 229 -6.71 2.03 5.65
CA TYR A 229 -5.38 1.51 5.91
C TYR A 229 -5.18 0.17 5.20
N VAL A 230 -4.80 0.24 3.92
CA VAL A 230 -4.56 -0.89 3.02
C VAL A 230 -3.12 -0.80 2.52
N THR A 231 -2.25 -1.71 2.95
CA THR A 231 -0.80 -1.60 2.71
C THR A 231 -0.30 -2.62 1.69
N GLU A 232 1.04 -2.72 1.54
CA GLU A 232 1.72 -3.69 0.68
C GLU A 232 1.27 -5.15 0.86
N LYS A 233 0.62 -5.49 1.98
CA LYS A 233 0.07 -6.81 2.24
C LYS A 233 -1.08 -7.13 1.28
N PHE A 234 -2.05 -6.23 1.17
CA PHE A 234 -3.15 -6.39 0.21
C PHE A 234 -2.59 -6.38 -1.22
N TRP A 235 -1.71 -5.42 -1.51
CA TRP A 235 -1.15 -5.19 -2.84
C TRP A 235 -0.25 -6.30 -3.39
N LYS A 236 -0.02 -7.38 -2.64
CA LYS A 236 0.57 -8.62 -3.18
C LYS A 236 -0.31 -9.31 -4.21
N LEU A 237 -1.60 -8.95 -4.33
CA LEU A 237 -2.46 -9.45 -5.40
C LEU A 237 -1.89 -9.21 -6.82
N LYS A 238 -0.97 -8.24 -6.99
CA LYS A 238 -0.14 -8.04 -8.19
C LYS A 238 0.71 -9.27 -8.58
N LYS A 239 0.71 -10.32 -7.79
CA LYS A 239 1.39 -11.60 -8.06
C LYS A 239 0.41 -12.75 -8.26
N LEU A 240 -0.85 -12.47 -8.58
CA LEU A 240 -1.91 -13.46 -8.80
C LEU A 240 -2.12 -14.40 -7.59
N ILE A 241 -2.12 -13.81 -6.40
CA ILE A 241 -2.50 -14.48 -5.15
C ILE A 241 -3.71 -13.76 -4.57
N VAL A 242 -4.75 -14.49 -4.19
CA VAL A 242 -6.01 -13.88 -3.75
C VAL A 242 -5.85 -13.39 -2.30
N PRO A 243 -6.01 -12.08 -2.02
CA PRO A 243 -5.89 -11.55 -0.68
C PRO A 243 -7.10 -11.90 0.17
N VAL A 244 -6.84 -12.37 1.39
CA VAL A 244 -7.83 -12.49 2.47
C VAL A 244 -7.54 -11.43 3.52
N VAL A 245 -8.52 -10.56 3.77
CA VAL A 245 -8.38 -9.39 4.65
C VAL A 245 -9.18 -9.59 5.93
N LEU A 246 -8.85 -8.86 7.00
CA LEU A 246 -9.60 -8.97 8.26
C LEU A 246 -10.99 -8.32 8.18
N SER A 247 -11.11 -7.19 7.50
CA SER A 247 -12.35 -6.44 7.49
C SER A 247 -12.62 -5.74 6.17
N ARG A 248 -13.79 -5.98 5.57
CA ARG A 248 -14.21 -5.33 4.32
C ARG A 248 -14.33 -3.81 4.46
N LYS A 249 -14.76 -3.32 5.62
CA LYS A 249 -15.07 -1.90 5.84
C LYS A 249 -13.87 -0.95 5.66
N ILE A 250 -12.63 -1.45 5.78
CA ILE A 250 -11.43 -0.60 5.60
C ILE A 250 -11.25 -0.17 4.14
N PHE A 251 -11.86 -0.89 3.19
CA PHE A 251 -11.79 -0.64 1.76
C PHE A 251 -12.80 0.42 1.26
N LYS A 252 -13.71 0.88 2.14
CA LYS A 252 -14.78 1.82 1.77
C LYS A 252 -14.21 3.10 1.16
N GLY A 253 -14.65 3.42 -0.06
CA GLY A 253 -14.25 4.64 -0.77
C GLY A 253 -12.93 4.56 -1.56
N LEU A 254 -12.30 3.39 -1.64
CA LEU A 254 -11.05 3.20 -2.38
C LEU A 254 -11.21 2.68 -3.83
N ASN A 255 -12.45 2.52 -4.30
CA ASN A 255 -12.76 1.96 -5.62
C ASN A 255 -12.09 0.58 -5.88
N ILE A 256 -11.99 -0.25 -4.85
CA ILE A 256 -11.44 -1.60 -4.93
C ILE A 256 -12.59 -2.55 -5.30
N PRO A 257 -12.48 -3.37 -6.37
CA PRO A 257 -13.53 -4.32 -6.75
C PRO A 257 -13.84 -5.29 -5.61
N ASP A 258 -15.12 -5.47 -5.29
CA ASP A 258 -15.56 -6.26 -4.12
C ASP A 258 -15.25 -7.76 -4.23
N ASP A 259 -15.09 -8.25 -5.45
CA ASP A 259 -14.74 -9.62 -5.83
C ASP A 259 -13.23 -9.86 -5.92
N SER A 260 -12.39 -8.82 -5.88
CA SER A 260 -10.94 -8.96 -5.95
C SER A 260 -10.28 -9.47 -4.66
N PHE A 261 -11.08 -9.69 -3.61
CA PHE A 261 -10.59 -10.12 -2.29
C PHE A 261 -11.67 -10.80 -1.45
N ILE A 262 -11.23 -11.52 -0.42
CA ILE A 262 -12.10 -12.20 0.53
C ILE A 262 -11.97 -11.50 1.88
N ALA A 263 -13.08 -11.08 2.49
CA ALA A 263 -13.04 -10.49 3.82
C ALA A 263 -13.45 -11.51 4.88
N ALA A 264 -12.64 -11.65 5.93
CA ALA A 264 -12.89 -12.59 7.01
C ALA A 264 -14.16 -12.24 7.80
N ASP A 265 -14.54 -10.96 7.87
CA ASP A 265 -15.75 -10.48 8.54
C ASP A 265 -17.05 -10.69 7.74
N ASP A 266 -16.97 -11.19 6.51
CA ASP A 266 -18.16 -11.65 5.75
C ASP A 266 -18.66 -13.03 6.24
N PHE A 267 -17.86 -13.73 7.05
CA PHE A 267 -18.14 -15.09 7.51
C PHE A 267 -18.59 -15.11 8.97
N LYS A 268 -19.55 -15.98 9.29
CA LYS A 268 -20.07 -16.13 10.66
C LYS A 268 -19.03 -16.68 11.63
N SER A 269 -18.04 -17.43 11.14
CA SER A 269 -17.00 -18.04 11.96
C SER A 269 -15.70 -18.30 11.17
N PRO A 270 -14.56 -18.49 11.86
CA PRO A 270 -13.32 -18.95 11.23
C PRO A 270 -13.46 -20.26 10.45
N LYS A 271 -14.36 -21.15 10.91
CA LYS A 271 -14.64 -22.43 10.24
C LYS A 271 -15.33 -22.22 8.90
N ASP A 272 -16.28 -21.28 8.84
CA ASP A 272 -16.97 -20.95 7.59
C ASP A 272 -16.01 -20.33 6.58
N LEU A 273 -15.10 -19.46 7.02
CA LEU A 273 -14.02 -18.93 6.18
C LEU A 273 -13.16 -20.07 5.62
N VAL A 274 -12.63 -20.95 6.48
CA VAL A 274 -11.79 -22.09 6.03
C VAL A 274 -12.53 -22.98 5.03
N SER A 275 -13.78 -23.34 5.33
CA SER A 275 -14.61 -24.15 4.43
C SER A 275 -14.87 -23.46 3.08
N PHE A 276 -14.96 -22.14 3.06
CA PHE A 276 -15.07 -21.37 1.81
C PHE A 276 -13.76 -21.41 1.02
N LEU A 277 -12.62 -21.16 1.68
CA LEU A 277 -11.30 -21.16 1.03
C LEU A 277 -10.98 -22.53 0.41
N GLU A 278 -11.23 -23.62 1.13
CA GLU A 278 -10.99 -24.99 0.64
C GLU A 278 -11.86 -25.33 -0.57
N LYS A 279 -13.15 -24.95 -0.55
CA LYS A 279 -14.05 -25.14 -1.70
C LYS A 279 -13.64 -24.29 -2.90
N LEU A 280 -13.19 -23.06 -2.66
CA LEU A 280 -12.76 -22.16 -3.73
C LEU A 280 -11.45 -22.64 -4.35
N ALA A 281 -10.46 -23.07 -3.56
CA ALA A 281 -9.22 -23.66 -4.06
C ALA A 281 -9.46 -24.95 -4.88
N ALA A 282 -10.50 -25.73 -4.55
CA ALA A 282 -10.87 -26.93 -5.32
C ALA A 282 -11.61 -26.64 -6.65
N ASP A 283 -12.11 -25.41 -6.85
CA ASP A 283 -12.84 -25.01 -8.05
C ASP A 283 -12.06 -23.94 -8.81
N LYS A 284 -11.20 -24.39 -9.73
CA LYS A 284 -10.31 -23.52 -10.53
C LYS A 284 -11.05 -22.46 -11.32
N ASN A 285 -12.21 -22.81 -11.89
CA ASN A 285 -13.01 -21.87 -12.68
C ASN A 285 -13.57 -20.76 -11.80
N ARG A 286 -13.97 -21.09 -10.57
CA ARG A 286 -14.45 -20.11 -9.61
C ARG A 286 -13.31 -19.31 -8.99
N TYR A 287 -12.16 -19.92 -8.72
CA TYR A 287 -10.97 -19.23 -8.20
C TYR A 287 -10.39 -18.21 -9.18
N LYS A 288 -10.49 -18.49 -10.48
CA LYS A 288 -10.04 -17.60 -11.57
C LYS A 288 -10.86 -16.31 -11.69
N ARG A 289 -12.13 -16.35 -11.28
CA ARG A 289 -13.06 -15.20 -11.34
C ARG A 289 -12.88 -14.31 -10.12
#